data_AF-A0A4P9ZDM4-F1
#
_entry.id   AF-A0A4P9ZDM4-F1
#
_cell.length_a   1.000
_cell.length_b   1.000
_cell.length_c   1.000
_cell.angle_alpha   90.00
_cell.angle_beta   90.00
_cell.angle_gamma   90.00
#
_symmetry.space_group_name_H-M   'P 1'
#
loop_
_entity.id
_entity.type
_entity.pdbx_description
1 polymer ?
#
loop_
_entity_poly.entity_id
_entity_poly.type
_entity_poly.pdbx_seq_one_letter_code
_entity_poly.pdbx_strand_id
1 'polypeptide(L)'
;MAFYSDPAALDKALEAIDLPKILSGVDRREKEQEGRSRTSGSARTSGSAGSDDRLGYDDHLAMETLAYFKNDFFKWVNAPPCTRCGRDGDNMLSLGAERPGTPGPDLVSVVEHYQCRECNEKTSFARINNPVSLLKSHTGRCGEWVNCFLLVLRAVLGVDSKVRYVWNHEDHVWCEYYSRALGRWVHMDPCENAWDQPALYCENWGKKMSWVIGIGDDYVVDLSSKYVTVAEKQIAKDSVESPRTVLLALCRINARLAERVWHAAQAQSASESDAYTRFYWSYLVPKNRDLLSLRPGKTRCVCEDGASRTTVRGRQSGSASWTATRGEDGSR
;
A
#
# COMPACT_ATOMS: atom_id res chain seq x y z
N MET A 1 11.65 -0.62 3.05
CA MET A 1 11.38 -1.90 3.73
C MET A 1 12.08 -2.00 5.07
N ALA A 2 13.42 -1.98 5.15
CA ALA A 2 14.13 -2.05 6.44
C ALA A 2 13.68 -1.02 7.52
N PHE A 3 13.32 0.20 7.12
CA PHE A 3 12.76 1.22 8.04
C PHE A 3 11.47 0.77 8.75
N TYR A 4 10.68 -0.11 8.13
CA TYR A 4 9.43 -0.62 8.69
C TYR A 4 9.62 -1.84 9.58
N SER A 5 10.87 -2.27 9.81
CA SER A 5 11.21 -3.41 10.66
C SER A 5 12.06 -3.01 11.86
N ASP A 6 12.32 -1.71 12.05
CA ASP A 6 13.05 -1.20 13.21
C ASP A 6 12.17 -1.28 14.47
N PRO A 7 12.55 -2.04 15.51
CA PRO A 7 11.72 -2.22 16.70
C PRO A 7 11.33 -0.90 17.38
N ALA A 8 12.27 0.04 17.48
CA ALA A 8 12.01 1.33 18.11
C ALA A 8 11.01 2.19 17.31
N ALA A 9 10.98 2.07 15.99
CA ALA A 9 9.98 2.71 15.15
C ALA A 9 8.60 2.03 15.28
N LEU A 10 8.57 0.70 15.41
CA LEU A 10 7.34 -0.07 15.61
C LEU A 10 6.69 0.25 16.97
N ASP A 11 7.48 0.33 18.04
CA ASP A 11 6.99 0.71 19.37
C ASP A 11 6.36 2.11 19.34
N LYS A 12 7.04 3.09 18.72
CA LYS A 12 6.49 4.44 18.53
C LYS A 12 5.20 4.47 17.72
N ALA A 13 5.05 3.57 16.75
CA ALA A 13 3.83 3.48 15.97
C ALA A 13 2.67 2.93 16.81
N LEU A 14 2.91 1.93 17.66
CA LEU A 14 1.90 1.42 18.60
C LEU A 14 1.50 2.47 19.65
N GLU A 15 2.46 3.25 20.14
CA GLU A 15 2.20 4.36 21.07
C GLU A 15 1.36 5.48 20.44
N ALA A 16 1.48 5.70 19.12
CA ALA A 16 0.81 6.79 18.42
C ALA A 16 -0.65 6.49 18.05
N ILE A 17 -1.07 5.23 18.01
CA ILE A 17 -2.40 4.82 17.54
C ILE A 17 -3.35 4.42 18.67
N ASP A 18 -4.66 4.60 18.44
CA ASP A 18 -5.70 4.06 19.30
C ASP A 18 -5.92 2.57 18.97
N LEU A 19 -5.01 1.73 19.47
CA LEU A 19 -5.08 0.27 19.29
C LEU A 19 -6.40 -0.33 19.82
N PRO A 20 -6.93 0.07 21.00
CA PRO A 20 -8.24 -0.41 21.46
C PRO A 20 -9.37 -0.16 20.46
N LYS A 21 -9.40 1.00 19.81
CA LYS A 21 -10.40 1.29 18.77
C LYS A 21 -10.27 0.34 17.58
N ILE A 22 -9.05 0.10 17.09
CA ILE A 22 -8.80 -0.85 16.00
C ILE A 22 -9.29 -2.25 16.40
N LEU A 23 -8.89 -2.75 17.57
CA LEU A 23 -9.26 -4.08 18.06
C LEU A 23 -10.78 -4.23 18.24
N SER A 24 -11.47 -3.19 18.74
CA SER A 24 -12.93 -3.21 18.85
C SER A 24 -13.63 -3.32 17.48
N GLY A 25 -13.03 -2.73 16.44
CA GLY A 25 -13.47 -2.88 15.06
C GLY A 25 -13.26 -4.30 14.54
N VAL A 26 -12.16 -4.94 14.93
CA VAL A 26 -11.84 -6.33 14.56
C VAL A 26 -12.88 -7.29 15.15
N ASP A 27 -13.15 -7.17 16.45
CA ASP A 27 -14.17 -7.97 17.15
C ASP A 27 -15.55 -7.85 16.47
N ARG A 28 -15.88 -6.64 15.97
CA ARG A 28 -17.10 -6.41 15.23
C ARG A 28 -17.10 -7.15 13.88
N ARG A 29 -16.01 -7.09 13.12
CA ARG A 29 -15.89 -7.81 11.83
C ARG A 29 -15.97 -9.32 11.99
N GLU A 30 -15.36 -9.88 13.02
CA GLU A 30 -15.43 -11.32 13.30
C GLU A 30 -16.88 -11.76 13.57
N LYS A 31 -17.60 -11.03 14.43
CA LYS A 31 -19.03 -11.29 14.71
C LYS A 31 -19.90 -11.18 13.45
N GLU A 32 -19.64 -10.19 12.60
CA GLU A 32 -20.35 -10.03 11.32
C GLU A 32 -20.09 -11.21 10.38
N GLN A 33 -18.85 -11.70 10.28
CA GLN A 33 -18.48 -12.86 9.45
C GLN A 33 -19.13 -14.15 9.95
N GLU A 34 -19.12 -14.39 11.27
CA GLU A 34 -19.80 -15.53 11.89
C GLU A 34 -21.31 -15.51 11.67
N GLY A 35 -21.93 -14.32 11.78
CA GLY A 35 -23.34 -14.11 11.50
C GLY A 35 -23.70 -14.48 10.06
N ARG A 36 -22.89 -14.04 9.07
CA ARG A 36 -23.09 -14.36 7.65
C ARG A 36 -22.98 -15.86 7.37
N SER A 37 -22.00 -16.53 7.97
CA SER A 37 -21.78 -17.98 7.82
C SER A 37 -22.97 -18.79 8.36
N ARG A 38 -23.58 -18.36 9.47
CA ARG A 38 -24.80 -18.98 10.02
C ARG A 38 -26.01 -18.81 9.12
N THR A 39 -26.16 -17.66 8.46
CA THR A 39 -27.27 -17.41 7.53
C THR A 39 -27.13 -18.10 6.16
N SER A 40 -25.91 -18.39 5.69
CA SER A 40 -25.67 -19.04 4.39
C SER A 40 -25.70 -20.58 4.43
N GLY A 41 -25.89 -21.18 5.60
CA GLY A 41 -25.84 -22.63 5.84
C GLY A 41 -26.94 -23.51 5.21
N SER A 42 -27.74 -23.01 4.25
CA SER A 42 -28.84 -23.78 3.62
C SER A 42 -28.61 -24.19 2.15
N ALA A 43 -27.50 -23.82 1.51
CA ALA A 43 -27.26 -24.16 0.10
C ALA A 43 -25.83 -24.66 -0.13
N ARG A 44 -25.53 -25.90 0.28
CA ARG A 44 -24.32 -26.62 -0.17
C ARG A 44 -24.69 -27.55 -1.32
N THR A 45 -24.59 -27.07 -2.55
CA THR A 45 -24.39 -27.95 -3.72
C THR A 45 -22.90 -28.24 -3.85
N SER A 46 -22.54 -29.49 -3.58
CA SER A 46 -21.21 -30.07 -3.81
C SER A 46 -20.83 -29.97 -5.29
N GLY A 47 -19.75 -29.25 -5.64
CA GLY A 47 -19.28 -29.26 -7.03
C GLY A 47 -18.15 -28.30 -7.44
N SER A 48 -17.62 -27.46 -6.55
CA SER A 48 -16.52 -26.56 -6.91
C SER A 48 -15.58 -26.39 -5.71
N ALA A 49 -14.31 -26.75 -5.90
CA ALA A 49 -13.22 -26.44 -4.97
C ALA A 49 -12.89 -24.93 -5.02
N GLY A 50 -13.89 -24.10 -4.74
CA GLY A 50 -13.70 -22.68 -4.46
C GLY A 50 -13.10 -22.54 -3.07
N SER A 51 -12.03 -21.75 -2.95
CA SER A 51 -11.50 -21.30 -1.66
C SER A 51 -12.65 -20.82 -0.77
N ASP A 52 -12.70 -21.27 0.47
CA ASP A 52 -13.51 -20.60 1.48
C ASP A 52 -12.94 -19.19 1.60
N ASP A 53 -13.61 -18.18 1.03
CA ASP A 53 -13.21 -16.74 1.05
C ASP A 53 -13.31 -16.13 2.46
N ARG A 54 -13.13 -16.98 3.48
CA ARG A 54 -13.16 -16.63 4.87
C ARG A 54 -11.89 -15.87 5.22
N LEU A 55 -12.07 -14.65 5.71
CA LEU A 55 -10.98 -13.82 6.19
C LEU A 55 -10.50 -14.31 7.57
N GLY A 56 -9.20 -14.25 7.79
CA GLY A 56 -8.57 -14.50 9.08
C GLY A 56 -8.55 -13.26 9.98
N TYR A 57 -8.13 -13.45 11.23
CA TYR A 57 -8.00 -12.35 12.21
C TYR A 57 -7.09 -11.22 11.70
N ASP A 58 -5.90 -11.57 11.19
CA ASP A 58 -4.95 -10.61 10.61
C ASP A 58 -5.56 -9.82 9.44
N ASP A 59 -6.46 -10.44 8.66
CA ASP A 59 -7.11 -9.76 7.54
C ASP A 59 -8.07 -8.67 8.09
N HIS A 60 -8.86 -9.00 9.11
CA HIS A 60 -9.72 -8.03 9.79
C HIS A 60 -8.90 -6.92 10.46
N LEU A 61 -7.76 -7.28 11.06
CA LEU A 61 -6.85 -6.34 11.68
C LEU A 61 -6.27 -5.35 10.66
N ALA A 62 -5.85 -5.84 9.50
CA ALA A 62 -5.39 -5.00 8.39
C ALA A 62 -6.52 -4.10 7.84
N MET A 63 -7.74 -4.62 7.69
CA MET A 63 -8.91 -3.83 7.25
C MET A 63 -9.29 -2.71 8.24
N GLU A 64 -9.29 -2.98 9.54
CA GLU A 64 -9.62 -1.97 10.56
C GLU A 64 -8.48 -0.97 10.74
N THR A 65 -7.22 -1.40 10.62
CA THR A 65 -6.08 -0.47 10.58
C THR A 65 -6.20 0.48 9.40
N LEU A 66 -6.59 -0.02 8.22
CA LEU A 66 -6.83 0.78 7.02
C LEU A 66 -7.95 1.81 7.23
N ALA A 67 -9.07 1.38 7.80
CA ALA A 67 -10.21 2.24 8.07
C ALA A 67 -9.89 3.31 9.13
N TYR A 68 -9.26 2.93 10.24
CA TYR A 68 -8.79 3.85 11.28
C TYR A 68 -7.81 4.88 10.72
N PHE A 69 -6.84 4.43 9.93
CA PHE A 69 -5.81 5.31 9.37
C PHE A 69 -6.43 6.42 8.52
N LYS A 70 -7.41 6.07 7.68
CA LYS A 70 -8.10 7.02 6.79
C LYS A 70 -9.06 7.97 7.52
N ASN A 71 -9.83 7.45 8.47
CA ASN A 71 -10.96 8.19 9.03
C ASN A 71 -10.59 8.97 10.29
N ASP A 72 -9.56 8.54 11.01
CA ASP A 72 -9.25 9.04 12.35
C ASP A 72 -7.81 9.56 12.47
N PHE A 73 -6.84 8.87 11.88
CA PHE A 73 -5.44 9.14 12.15
C PHE A 73 -4.80 10.16 11.22
N PHE A 74 -4.91 9.97 9.90
CA PHE A 74 -4.12 10.69 8.91
C PHE A 74 -5.00 11.57 7.99
N LYS A 75 -4.50 12.75 7.62
CA LYS A 75 -5.25 13.75 6.85
C LYS A 75 -4.56 14.11 5.55
N TRP A 76 -5.37 14.31 4.51
CA TRP A 76 -4.89 14.66 3.18
C TRP A 76 -4.61 16.16 3.10
N VAL A 77 -3.49 16.55 2.49
CA VAL A 77 -3.10 17.96 2.30
C VAL A 77 -2.84 18.26 0.83
N ASN A 78 -3.71 19.05 0.21
CA ASN A 78 -3.45 19.65 -1.10
C ASN A 78 -2.51 20.86 -0.98
N ALA A 79 -2.86 21.79 -0.10
CA ALA A 79 -2.05 22.92 0.33
C ALA A 79 -2.22 23.06 1.86
N PRO A 80 -1.16 23.39 2.62
CA PRO A 80 -1.26 23.54 4.07
C PRO A 80 -2.17 24.72 4.43
N PRO A 81 -2.95 24.67 5.53
CA PRO A 81 -3.70 25.83 6.01
C PRO A 81 -2.74 26.95 6.43
N CYS A 82 -3.18 28.19 6.29
CA CYS A 82 -2.44 29.36 6.75
C CYS A 82 -2.19 29.29 8.26
N THR A 83 -0.92 29.39 8.66
CA THR A 83 -0.48 29.36 10.07
C THR A 83 -1.05 30.49 10.92
N ARG A 84 -1.44 31.62 10.31
CA ARG A 84 -1.98 32.80 11.01
C ARG A 84 -3.50 32.82 11.09
N CYS A 85 -4.19 32.61 9.97
CA CYS A 85 -5.64 32.77 9.89
C CYS A 85 -6.42 31.47 9.65
N GLY A 86 -5.75 30.33 9.51
CA GLY A 86 -6.36 29.02 9.35
C GLY A 86 -7.02 28.75 7.99
N ARG A 87 -7.09 29.73 7.08
CA ARG A 87 -7.65 29.54 5.74
C ARG A 87 -6.83 28.56 4.92
N ASP A 88 -7.52 27.78 4.09
CA ASP A 88 -6.96 26.68 3.32
C ASP A 88 -7.45 26.71 1.86
N GLY A 89 -7.15 25.63 1.12
CA GLY A 89 -7.58 25.45 -0.26
C GLY A 89 -7.08 26.55 -1.18
N ASP A 90 -7.99 27.14 -1.96
CA ASP A 90 -7.68 28.16 -2.97
C ASP A 90 -7.14 29.48 -2.37
N ASN A 91 -7.25 29.66 -1.06
CA ASN A 91 -6.63 30.79 -0.35
C ASN A 91 -5.11 30.68 -0.26
N MET A 92 -4.55 29.51 -0.53
CA MET A 92 -3.12 29.24 -0.40
C MET A 92 -2.47 29.19 -1.79
N LEU A 93 -1.80 30.28 -2.16
CA LEU A 93 -1.08 30.39 -3.43
C LEU A 93 0.28 29.71 -3.31
N SER A 94 0.58 28.76 -4.20
CA SER A 94 1.91 28.13 -4.27
C SER A 94 2.95 29.14 -4.77
N LEU A 95 4.06 29.25 -4.04
CA LEU A 95 5.24 30.06 -4.38
C LEU A 95 6.38 29.21 -4.97
N GLY A 96 6.15 27.92 -5.18
CA GLY A 96 7.17 26.96 -5.59
C GLY A 96 7.69 26.11 -4.44
N ALA A 97 8.80 25.43 -4.68
CA ALA A 97 9.38 24.49 -3.72
C ALA A 97 10.91 24.48 -3.80
N GLU A 98 11.55 24.19 -2.67
CA GLU A 98 13.00 24.08 -2.56
C GLU A 98 13.41 22.72 -2.00
N ARG A 99 14.61 22.26 -2.35
CA ARG A 99 15.20 21.04 -1.79
C ARG A 99 16.16 21.40 -0.65
N PRO A 100 16.03 20.79 0.53
CA PRO A 100 17.03 20.94 1.58
C PRO A 100 18.40 20.49 1.08
N GLY A 101 19.46 21.23 1.46
CA GLY A 101 20.84 20.91 1.03
C GLY A 101 21.37 19.60 1.59
N THR A 102 21.02 19.26 2.83
CA THR A 102 21.32 17.97 3.46
C THR A 102 20.06 17.37 4.08
N PRO A 103 19.83 16.05 3.98
CA PRO A 103 18.71 15.41 4.65
C PRO A 103 18.87 15.50 6.17
N GLY A 104 17.95 16.21 6.82
CA GLY A 104 17.82 16.22 8.27
C GLY A 104 17.20 14.92 8.82
N PRO A 105 16.94 14.82 10.14
CA PRO A 105 16.38 13.62 10.77
C PRO A 105 14.99 13.23 10.23
N ASP A 106 14.22 14.19 9.72
CA ASP A 106 12.90 13.97 9.13
C ASP A 106 12.95 13.50 7.66
N LEU A 107 14.16 13.42 7.09
CA LEU A 107 14.41 13.02 5.71
C LEU A 107 13.56 13.83 4.70
N VAL A 108 13.43 15.14 4.94
CA VAL A 108 12.63 16.03 4.08
C VAL A 108 13.23 16.06 2.68
N SER A 109 12.44 15.69 1.67
CA SER A 109 12.89 15.70 0.27
C SER A 109 12.72 17.08 -0.37
N VAL A 110 11.62 17.76 -0.05
CA VAL A 110 11.21 19.04 -0.63
C VAL A 110 10.45 19.84 0.42
N VAL A 111 10.62 21.15 0.43
CA VAL A 111 9.78 22.10 1.18
C VAL A 111 8.99 22.92 0.17
N GLU A 112 7.66 22.81 0.21
CA GLU A 112 6.75 23.58 -0.63
C GLU A 112 6.38 24.87 0.10
N HIS A 113 6.37 26.01 -0.58
CA HIS A 113 6.04 27.30 0.02
C HIS A 113 4.72 27.82 -0.52
N TYR A 114 3.93 28.39 0.37
CA TYR A 114 2.61 28.95 0.07
C TYR A 114 2.46 30.33 0.69
N GLN A 115 1.62 31.16 0.07
CA GLN A 115 1.20 32.46 0.60
C GLN A 115 -0.31 32.52 0.73
N CYS A 116 -0.78 32.93 1.90
CA CYS A 116 -2.20 33.18 2.12
C CYS A 116 -2.64 34.46 1.39
N ARG A 117 -3.65 34.36 0.52
CA ARG A 117 -4.19 35.52 -0.22
C ARG A 117 -4.81 36.60 0.67
N GLU A 118 -5.20 36.22 1.88
CA GLU A 118 -6.02 37.04 2.76
C GLU A 118 -5.22 37.82 3.80
N CYS A 119 -4.18 37.20 4.36
CA CYS A 119 -3.33 37.85 5.36
C CYS A 119 -1.85 37.95 4.94
N ASN A 120 -1.51 37.53 3.71
CA ASN A 120 -0.18 37.51 3.12
C ASN A 120 0.87 36.67 3.88
N GLU A 121 0.44 35.92 4.91
CA GLU A 121 1.30 35.03 5.68
C GLU A 121 1.88 33.93 4.81
N LYS A 122 3.16 33.60 5.03
CA LYS A 122 3.83 32.50 4.33
C LYS A 122 3.74 31.24 5.16
N THR A 123 3.42 30.12 4.51
CA THR A 123 3.36 28.80 5.14
C THR A 123 4.16 27.81 4.32
N SER A 124 4.97 27.00 4.98
CA SER A 124 5.77 25.96 4.35
C SER A 124 5.19 24.58 4.65
N PHE A 125 5.31 23.67 3.70
CA PHE A 125 4.92 22.27 3.84
C PHE A 125 6.09 21.36 3.48
N ALA A 126 6.67 20.73 4.51
CA ALA A 126 7.78 19.81 4.35
C ALA A 126 7.30 18.42 3.92
N ARG A 127 7.85 17.89 2.82
CA ARG A 127 7.63 16.52 2.34
C ARG A 127 8.51 15.55 3.11
N ILE A 128 8.01 15.10 4.26
CA ILE A 128 8.72 14.25 5.24
C ILE A 128 8.77 12.80 4.73
N ASN A 129 9.96 12.19 4.72
CA ASN A 129 10.12 10.77 4.37
C ASN A 129 10.46 9.87 5.57
N ASN A 130 10.71 10.43 6.75
CA ASN A 130 10.83 9.63 7.97
C ASN A 130 9.43 9.22 8.47
N PRO A 131 9.06 7.92 8.45
CA PRO A 131 7.73 7.49 8.86
C PRO A 131 7.44 7.76 10.34
N VAL A 132 8.46 7.78 11.21
CA VAL A 132 8.29 8.11 12.64
C VAL A 132 7.92 9.59 12.82
N SER A 133 8.44 10.48 11.98
CA SER A 133 8.06 11.90 12.01
C SER A 133 6.63 12.11 11.49
N LEU A 134 6.17 11.27 10.55
CA LEU A 134 4.79 11.29 10.06
C LEU A 134 3.76 10.86 11.12
N LEU A 135 4.16 10.03 12.11
CA LEU A 135 3.35 9.73 13.30
C LEU A 135 3.10 10.94 14.20
N LYS A 136 3.71 12.10 13.91
CA LYS A 136 3.47 13.35 14.64
C LYS A 136 2.70 14.35 13.80
N SER A 137 3.03 14.44 12.50
CA SER A 137 2.38 15.40 11.61
C SER A 137 0.97 14.97 11.25
N HIS A 138 0.71 13.66 11.12
CA HIS A 138 -0.59 13.08 10.73
C HIS A 138 -1.13 13.63 9.41
N THR A 139 -0.25 14.14 8.54
CA THR A 139 -0.66 14.80 7.30
C THR A 139 0.26 14.51 6.13
N GLY A 140 -0.31 14.44 4.93
CA GLY A 140 0.44 14.48 3.69
C GLY A 140 -0.35 14.04 2.48
N ARG A 141 0.36 13.53 1.46
CA ARG A 141 -0.20 13.00 0.20
C ARG A 141 0.15 11.52 0.06
N CYS A 142 -0.17 10.88 -1.07
CA CYS A 142 -0.02 9.42 -1.26
C CYS A 142 1.32 8.86 -0.75
N GLY A 143 2.43 9.54 -1.02
CA GLY A 143 3.76 9.21 -0.49
C GLY A 143 3.81 9.11 1.04
N GLU A 144 3.46 10.19 1.74
CA GLU A 144 3.43 10.24 3.20
C GLU A 144 2.39 9.27 3.80
N TRP A 145 1.22 9.17 3.17
CA TRP A 145 0.15 8.26 3.58
C TRP A 145 0.63 6.82 3.62
N VAL A 146 1.18 6.32 2.51
CA VAL A 146 1.65 4.93 2.41
C VAL A 146 2.88 4.69 3.28
N ASN A 147 3.78 5.66 3.37
CA ASN A 147 4.99 5.54 4.18
C ASN A 147 4.66 5.39 5.67
N CYS A 148 3.78 6.23 6.20
CA CYS A 148 3.34 6.15 7.59
C CYS A 148 2.45 4.92 7.82
N PHE A 149 1.53 4.64 6.89
CA PHE A 149 0.63 3.49 6.99
C PHE A 149 1.39 2.16 7.03
N LEU A 150 2.43 1.96 6.22
CA LEU A 150 3.23 0.73 6.26
C LEU A 150 3.90 0.50 7.61
N LEU A 151 4.38 1.56 8.27
CA LEU A 151 4.94 1.46 9.62
C LEU A 151 3.86 1.04 10.62
N VAL A 152 2.70 1.70 10.61
CA VAL A 152 1.56 1.39 11.49
C VAL A 152 1.04 -0.02 11.25
N LEU A 153 0.80 -0.39 9.99
CA LEU A 153 0.30 -1.70 9.60
C LEU A 153 1.23 -2.81 10.07
N ARG A 154 2.55 -2.63 9.91
CA ARG A 154 3.54 -3.61 10.39
C ARG A 154 3.59 -3.69 11.90
N ALA A 155 3.47 -2.56 12.59
CA ALA A 155 3.45 -2.53 14.05
C ALA A 155 2.24 -3.31 14.61
N VAL A 156 1.07 -3.13 14.00
CA VAL A 156 -0.17 -3.80 14.40
C VAL A 156 -0.17 -5.29 14.04
N LEU A 157 0.27 -5.66 12.82
CA LEU A 157 0.32 -7.06 12.38
C LEU A 157 1.51 -7.85 12.93
N GLY A 158 2.52 -7.16 13.47
CA GLY A 158 3.77 -7.73 13.94
C GLY A 158 4.89 -7.72 12.90
N VAL A 159 6.13 -7.78 13.38
CA VAL A 159 7.35 -7.65 12.56
C VAL A 159 7.50 -8.72 11.49
N ASP A 160 6.95 -9.91 11.71
CA ASP A 160 6.99 -11.03 10.76
C ASP A 160 5.89 -10.96 9.67
N SER A 161 5.01 -9.95 9.74
CA SER A 161 3.99 -9.73 8.72
C SER A 161 4.64 -9.41 7.37
N LYS A 162 4.09 -10.00 6.30
CA LYS A 162 4.56 -9.74 4.94
C LYS A 162 3.78 -8.58 4.36
N VAL A 163 4.41 -7.42 4.31
CA VAL A 163 3.90 -6.21 3.64
C VAL A 163 4.88 -5.78 2.56
N ARG A 164 4.39 -5.12 1.52
CA ARG A 164 5.23 -4.51 0.49
C ARG A 164 4.73 -3.13 0.09
N TYR A 165 5.69 -2.25 -0.17
CA TYR A 165 5.45 -0.98 -0.82
C TYR A 165 5.23 -1.21 -2.30
N VAL A 166 4.20 -0.61 -2.89
CA VAL A 166 3.93 -0.69 -4.32
C VAL A 166 4.11 0.69 -4.93
N TRP A 167 4.99 0.76 -5.92
CA TRP A 167 5.31 1.96 -6.65
C TRP A 167 4.79 1.87 -8.07
N ASN A 168 3.98 2.84 -8.49
CA ASN A 168 3.62 3.05 -9.89
C ASN A 168 4.42 4.24 -10.44
N HIS A 169 4.94 4.09 -11.66
CA HIS A 169 5.77 5.13 -12.30
C HIS A 169 5.03 6.46 -12.48
N GLU A 170 3.74 6.42 -12.77
CA GLU A 170 2.89 7.59 -12.98
C GLU A 170 2.44 8.24 -11.66
N ASP A 171 3.36 8.39 -10.70
CA ASP A 171 3.21 9.20 -9.47
C ASP A 171 2.12 8.75 -8.47
N HIS A 172 1.84 7.44 -8.39
CA HIS A 172 1.06 6.89 -7.27
C HIS A 172 1.79 5.76 -6.56
N VAL A 173 1.45 5.61 -5.28
CA VAL A 173 2.01 4.58 -4.43
C VAL A 173 0.92 4.04 -3.51
N TRP A 174 1.03 2.76 -3.17
CA TRP A 174 0.12 2.07 -2.25
C TRP A 174 0.88 0.90 -1.61
N CYS A 175 0.17 -0.03 -0.97
CA CYS A 175 0.80 -1.21 -0.38
C CYS A 175 0.03 -2.50 -0.65
N GLU A 176 0.69 -3.61 -0.39
CA GLU A 176 0.02 -4.90 -0.28
C GLU A 176 0.44 -5.60 0.99
N TYR A 177 -0.45 -6.43 1.53
CA TYR A 177 -0.15 -7.36 2.60
C TYR A 177 -0.45 -8.79 2.13
N TYR A 178 0.26 -9.76 2.67
CA TYR A 178 0.02 -11.17 2.37
C TYR A 178 -1.00 -11.75 3.35
N SER A 179 -2.20 -12.07 2.87
CA SER A 179 -3.19 -12.79 3.66
C SER A 179 -2.81 -14.26 3.74
N ARG A 180 -2.64 -14.75 4.96
CA ARG A 180 -2.43 -16.19 5.19
C ARG A 180 -3.71 -16.99 4.97
N ALA A 181 -4.88 -16.42 5.28
CA ALA A 181 -6.17 -17.09 5.07
C ALA A 181 -6.48 -17.23 3.57
N LEU A 182 -6.27 -16.17 2.79
CA LEU A 182 -6.49 -16.19 1.34
C LEU A 182 -5.31 -16.79 0.56
N GLY A 183 -4.14 -16.95 1.20
CA GLY A 183 -2.93 -17.52 0.59
C GLY A 183 -2.34 -16.67 -0.54
N ARG A 184 -2.62 -15.36 -0.59
CA ARG A 184 -2.19 -14.43 -1.64
C ARG A 184 -1.94 -13.01 -1.13
N TRP A 185 -1.27 -12.21 -1.96
CA TRP A 185 -1.13 -10.78 -1.75
C TRP A 185 -2.43 -10.04 -2.04
N VAL A 186 -2.83 -9.19 -1.11
CA VAL A 186 -4.05 -8.38 -1.15
C VAL A 186 -3.67 -6.90 -1.28
N HIS A 187 -4.36 -6.22 -2.19
CA HIS A 187 -4.21 -4.79 -2.41
C HIS A 187 -4.71 -3.96 -1.21
N MET A 188 -3.96 -2.93 -0.82
CA MET A 188 -4.39 -1.92 0.15
C MET A 188 -3.96 -0.51 -0.27
N ASP A 189 -4.93 0.40 -0.39
CA ASP A 189 -4.66 1.84 -0.53
C ASP A 189 -5.19 2.61 0.69
N PRO A 190 -4.32 3.14 1.58
CA PRO A 190 -4.74 3.90 2.74
C PRO A 190 -5.36 5.26 2.40
N CYS A 191 -5.03 5.84 1.25
CA CYS A 191 -5.63 7.12 0.82
C CYS A 191 -7.12 6.97 0.55
N GLU A 192 -7.52 5.79 0.07
CA GLU A 192 -8.86 5.47 -0.41
C GLU A 192 -9.64 4.53 0.53
N ASN A 193 -9.00 4.04 1.59
CA ASN A 193 -9.50 2.94 2.42
C ASN A 193 -9.96 1.74 1.57
N ALA A 194 -9.17 1.42 0.55
CA ALA A 194 -9.50 0.41 -0.44
C ALA A 194 -8.82 -0.93 -0.12
N TRP A 195 -9.63 -1.94 0.16
CA TRP A 195 -9.20 -3.32 0.39
C TRP A 195 -9.47 -4.17 -0.84
N ASP A 196 -8.45 -4.90 -1.30
CA ASP A 196 -8.52 -5.91 -2.36
C ASP A 196 -9.16 -5.43 -3.68
N GLN A 197 -8.89 -4.18 -4.05
CA GLN A 197 -9.41 -3.52 -5.24
C GLN A 197 -8.30 -3.12 -6.21
N PRO A 198 -7.56 -4.07 -6.81
CA PRO A 198 -6.47 -3.74 -7.74
C PRO A 198 -6.94 -3.00 -9.00
N ALA A 199 -8.20 -3.17 -9.41
CA ALA A 199 -8.82 -2.47 -10.54
C ALA A 199 -9.07 -0.97 -10.26
N LEU A 200 -8.88 -0.50 -9.02
CA LEU A 200 -9.16 0.88 -8.60
C LEU A 200 -8.51 1.93 -9.51
N TYR A 201 -7.25 1.73 -9.89
CA TYR A 201 -6.50 2.73 -10.64
C TYR A 201 -6.82 2.67 -12.13
N CYS A 202 -6.64 1.49 -12.74
CA CYS A 202 -6.79 1.35 -14.18
C CYS A 202 -8.25 1.49 -14.60
N GLU A 203 -9.17 0.79 -13.95
CA GLU A 203 -10.58 0.78 -14.35
C GLU A 203 -11.33 1.97 -13.77
N ASN A 204 -11.32 2.14 -12.45
CA ASN A 204 -12.18 3.16 -11.81
C ASN A 204 -11.65 4.59 -12.03
N TRP A 205 -10.35 4.83 -11.85
CA TRP A 205 -9.79 6.17 -12.10
C TRP A 205 -9.50 6.45 -13.58
N GLY A 206 -9.51 5.41 -14.41
CA GLY A 206 -9.12 5.55 -15.80
C GLY A 206 -7.62 5.72 -16.02
N LYS A 207 -6.79 5.50 -14.99
CA LYS A 207 -5.37 5.80 -15.01
C LYS A 207 -4.64 4.93 -16.03
N LYS A 208 -3.85 5.55 -16.90
CA LYS A 208 -2.90 4.86 -17.77
C LYS A 208 -1.60 4.64 -17.00
N MET A 209 -1.03 3.44 -17.09
CA MET A 209 0.12 3.05 -16.27
C MET A 209 1.14 2.23 -17.08
N SER A 210 2.43 2.41 -16.79
CA SER A 210 3.53 1.67 -17.42
C SER A 210 4.03 0.53 -16.52
N TRP A 211 4.75 0.89 -15.47
CA TRP A 211 5.39 0.00 -14.51
C TRP A 211 4.73 0.14 -13.14
N VAL A 212 4.42 -1.01 -12.56
CA VAL A 212 4.01 -1.13 -11.16
C VAL A 212 4.93 -2.13 -10.50
N ILE A 213 5.74 -1.71 -9.53
CA ILE A 213 6.76 -2.54 -8.89
C ILE A 213 6.41 -2.72 -7.41
N GLY A 214 6.27 -3.97 -6.99
CA GLY A 214 6.15 -4.35 -5.59
C GLY A 214 7.53 -4.55 -4.95
N ILE A 215 7.75 -3.91 -3.81
CA ILE A 215 9.01 -3.92 -3.05
C ILE A 215 8.74 -4.47 -1.65
N GLY A 216 9.03 -5.76 -1.45
CA GLY A 216 8.92 -6.44 -0.15
C GLY A 216 10.28 -6.65 0.53
N ASP A 217 10.27 -7.27 1.71
CA ASP A 217 11.51 -7.65 2.41
C ASP A 217 12.25 -8.79 1.73
N ASP A 218 11.49 -9.76 1.22
CA ASP A 218 12.02 -10.99 0.67
C ASP A 218 12.36 -10.86 -0.81
N TYR A 219 11.56 -10.12 -1.58
CA TYR A 219 11.75 -9.99 -3.03
C TYR A 219 11.06 -8.73 -3.58
N VAL A 220 11.50 -8.34 -4.77
CA VAL A 220 10.88 -7.33 -5.64
C VAL A 220 10.22 -8.01 -6.85
N VAL A 221 9.12 -7.46 -7.33
CA VAL A 221 8.35 -8.07 -8.43
C VAL A 221 7.64 -7.00 -9.28
N ASP A 222 7.54 -7.27 -10.58
CA ASP A 222 6.69 -6.50 -11.50
C ASP A 222 5.23 -6.92 -11.32
N LEU A 223 4.41 -5.99 -10.83
CA LEU A 223 2.98 -6.14 -10.58
C LEU A 223 2.12 -5.50 -11.68
N SER A 224 2.71 -5.05 -12.78
CA SER A 224 1.96 -4.33 -13.81
C SER A 224 0.77 -5.15 -14.33
N SER A 225 0.91 -6.47 -14.52
CA SER A 225 -0.20 -7.33 -14.97
C SER A 225 -1.35 -7.48 -13.96
N LYS A 226 -1.12 -7.17 -12.68
CA LYS A 226 -2.16 -7.16 -11.63
C LYS A 226 -2.97 -5.87 -11.65
N TYR A 227 -2.35 -4.75 -12.02
CA TYR A 227 -2.93 -3.41 -11.85
C TYR A 227 -3.29 -2.72 -13.17
N VAL A 228 -2.65 -3.10 -14.28
CA VAL A 228 -2.97 -2.61 -15.63
C VAL A 228 -3.83 -3.68 -16.31
N THR A 229 -5.11 -3.69 -15.95
CA THR A 229 -6.08 -4.71 -16.37
C THR A 229 -6.69 -4.42 -17.74
N VAL A 230 -6.59 -3.18 -18.22
CA VAL A 230 -7.14 -2.71 -19.51
C VAL A 230 -5.99 -2.44 -20.48
N ALA A 231 -5.96 -3.14 -21.61
CA ALA A 231 -4.87 -3.08 -22.58
C ALA A 231 -4.65 -1.67 -23.14
N GLU A 232 -5.72 -0.92 -23.39
CA GLU A 232 -5.68 0.45 -23.92
C GLU A 232 -5.11 1.46 -22.91
N LYS A 233 -5.04 1.08 -21.63
CA LYS A 233 -4.48 1.90 -20.55
C LYS A 233 -3.04 1.50 -20.21
N GLN A 234 -2.46 0.53 -20.91
CA GLN A 234 -1.05 0.18 -20.76
C GLN A 234 -0.19 1.19 -21.52
N ILE A 235 0.56 1.99 -20.77
CA ILE A 235 1.65 2.78 -21.34
C ILE A 235 2.76 1.82 -21.74
N ALA A 236 3.32 2.00 -22.93
CA ALA A 236 4.37 1.14 -23.45
C ALA A 236 5.57 1.16 -22.50
N LYS A 237 5.92 0.01 -21.92
CA LYS A 237 6.94 -0.09 -20.87
C LYS A 237 8.31 0.42 -21.30
N ASP A 238 8.66 0.16 -22.55
CA ASP A 238 9.86 0.61 -23.26
C ASP A 238 9.95 2.13 -23.46
N SER A 239 8.84 2.86 -23.38
CA SER A 239 8.86 4.33 -23.34
C SER A 239 9.43 4.91 -22.05
N VAL A 240 9.44 4.10 -20.97
CA VAL A 240 10.01 4.46 -19.67
C VAL A 240 11.37 3.83 -19.49
N GLU A 241 11.48 2.51 -19.67
CA GLU A 241 12.73 1.75 -19.58
C GLU A 241 12.57 0.39 -20.29
N SER A 242 13.67 -0.12 -20.85
CA SER A 242 13.67 -1.43 -21.49
C SER A 242 13.21 -2.53 -20.52
N PRO A 243 12.22 -3.35 -20.89
CA PRO A 243 11.79 -4.47 -20.06
C PRO A 243 12.93 -5.44 -19.72
N ARG A 244 13.93 -5.56 -20.59
CA ARG A 244 15.14 -6.35 -20.33
C ARG A 244 15.98 -5.74 -19.22
N THR A 245 16.19 -4.43 -19.22
CA THR A 245 16.94 -3.71 -18.17
C THR A 245 16.25 -3.88 -16.81
N VAL A 246 14.94 -3.65 -16.76
CA VAL A 246 14.15 -3.81 -15.53
C VAL A 246 14.20 -5.26 -15.04
N LEU A 247 14.01 -6.24 -15.92
CA LEU A 247 14.09 -7.66 -15.56
C LEU A 247 15.46 -8.02 -14.97
N LEU A 248 16.56 -7.59 -15.60
CA LEU A 248 17.91 -7.84 -15.09
C LEU A 248 18.15 -7.17 -13.73
N ALA A 249 17.63 -5.95 -13.53
CA ALA A 249 17.69 -5.26 -12.25
C ALA A 249 16.91 -6.02 -11.15
N LEU A 250 15.66 -6.43 -11.44
CA LEU A 250 14.85 -7.23 -10.53
C LEU A 250 15.52 -8.56 -10.19
N CYS A 251 16.08 -9.27 -11.17
CA CYS A 251 16.84 -10.50 -10.95
C CYS A 251 18.05 -10.27 -10.03
N ARG A 252 18.83 -9.21 -10.27
CA ARG A 252 20.00 -8.87 -9.45
C ARG A 252 19.62 -8.52 -8.01
N ILE A 253 18.57 -7.73 -7.82
CA ILE A 253 18.06 -7.37 -6.49
C ILE A 253 17.55 -8.62 -5.78
N ASN A 254 16.76 -9.44 -6.46
CA ASN A 254 16.21 -10.67 -5.91
C ASN A 254 17.26 -11.73 -5.58
N ALA A 255 18.38 -11.79 -6.30
CA ALA A 255 19.49 -12.68 -5.95
C ALA A 255 20.09 -12.27 -4.59
N ARG A 256 20.33 -10.98 -4.38
CA ARG A 256 20.84 -10.44 -3.10
C ARG A 256 19.84 -10.57 -1.95
N LEU A 257 18.55 -10.45 -2.23
CA LEU A 257 17.51 -10.68 -1.23
C LEU A 257 17.41 -12.17 -0.87
N ALA A 258 17.45 -13.07 -1.87
CA ALA A 258 17.49 -14.51 -1.64
C ALA A 258 18.67 -14.92 -0.76
N GLU A 259 19.86 -14.38 -1.02
CA GLU A 259 21.07 -14.63 -0.22
C GLU A 259 20.88 -14.21 1.24
N ARG A 260 20.28 -13.04 1.49
CA ARG A 260 19.96 -12.59 2.86
C ARG A 260 18.97 -13.52 3.56
N VAL A 261 17.90 -13.93 2.87
CA VAL A 261 16.91 -14.86 3.42
C VAL A 261 17.53 -16.24 3.67
N TRP A 262 18.43 -16.70 2.80
CA TRP A 262 19.19 -17.93 2.99
C TRP A 262 20.06 -17.88 4.24
N HIS A 263 20.86 -16.83 4.42
CA HIS A 263 21.69 -16.69 5.62
C HIS A 263 20.86 -16.59 6.90
N ALA A 264 19.71 -15.90 6.88
CA ALA A 264 18.80 -15.87 8.01
C ALA A 264 18.22 -17.26 8.30
N ALA A 265 17.83 -18.02 7.27
CA ALA A 265 17.34 -19.39 7.43
C ALA A 265 18.42 -20.29 8.03
N GLN A 266 19.68 -20.20 7.57
CA GLN A 266 20.80 -20.95 8.14
C GLN A 266 21.02 -20.63 9.61
N ALA A 267 21.02 -19.34 9.98
CA ALA A 267 21.24 -18.91 11.37
C ALA A 267 20.14 -19.38 12.34
N GLN A 268 18.93 -19.64 11.84
CA GLN A 268 17.77 -20.06 12.64
C GLN A 268 17.50 -21.58 12.58
N SER A 269 18.37 -22.35 11.93
CA SER A 269 18.16 -23.78 11.69
C SER A 269 19.09 -24.65 12.51
N ALA A 270 18.59 -25.81 12.94
CA ALA A 270 19.38 -26.79 13.69
C ALA A 270 20.32 -27.63 12.79
N SER A 271 20.03 -27.67 11.49
CA SER A 271 20.81 -28.41 10.49
C SER A 271 20.70 -27.75 9.12
N GLU A 272 21.58 -28.14 8.20
CA GLU A 272 21.51 -27.67 6.80
C GLU A 272 20.22 -28.12 6.10
N SER A 273 19.72 -29.32 6.39
CA SER A 273 18.43 -29.81 5.86
C SER A 273 17.24 -28.98 6.36
N ASP A 274 17.26 -28.56 7.63
CA ASP A 274 16.28 -27.62 8.18
C ASP A 274 16.40 -26.24 7.50
N ALA A 275 17.61 -25.74 7.26
CA ALA A 275 17.84 -24.48 6.55
C ALA A 275 17.27 -24.49 5.13
N TYR A 276 17.50 -25.56 4.37
CA TYR A 276 16.89 -25.75 3.05
C TYR A 276 15.37 -25.81 3.11
N THR A 277 14.82 -26.53 4.09
CA THR A 277 13.37 -26.64 4.27
C THR A 277 12.75 -25.28 4.58
N ARG A 278 13.36 -24.51 5.49
CA ARG A 278 12.91 -23.16 5.83
C ARG A 278 12.98 -22.23 4.63
N PHE A 279 14.11 -22.18 3.93
CA PHE A 279 14.28 -21.34 2.74
C PHE A 279 13.27 -21.70 1.65
N TYR A 280 13.01 -22.99 1.44
CA TYR A 280 12.04 -23.47 0.48
C TYR A 280 10.63 -22.94 0.79
N TRP A 281 10.16 -23.11 2.03
CA TRP A 281 8.80 -22.72 2.42
C TRP A 281 8.62 -21.23 2.72
N SER A 282 9.64 -20.53 3.20
CA SER A 282 9.55 -19.11 3.55
C SER A 282 9.79 -18.18 2.36
N TYR A 283 10.58 -18.61 1.38
CA TYR A 283 11.01 -17.81 0.24
C TYR A 283 10.58 -18.38 -1.11
N LEU A 284 11.04 -19.58 -1.47
CA LEU A 284 10.86 -20.11 -2.84
C LEU A 284 9.39 -20.35 -3.18
N VAL A 285 8.64 -21.01 -2.28
CA VAL A 285 7.23 -21.33 -2.50
C VAL A 285 6.37 -20.06 -2.57
N PRO A 286 6.43 -19.11 -1.61
CA PRO A 286 5.62 -17.89 -1.66
C PRO A 286 5.92 -17.04 -2.89
N LYS A 287 7.21 -16.84 -3.21
CA LYS A 287 7.62 -16.05 -4.38
C LYS A 287 7.15 -16.67 -5.69
N ASN A 288 7.35 -17.99 -5.86
CA ASN A 288 6.92 -18.66 -7.09
C ASN A 288 5.39 -18.69 -7.21
N ARG A 289 4.65 -18.84 -6.10
CA ARG A 289 3.19 -18.72 -6.10
C ARG A 289 2.73 -17.35 -6.57
N ASP A 290 3.36 -16.28 -6.07
CA ASP A 290 3.08 -14.90 -6.50
C ASP A 290 3.37 -14.72 -8.00
N LEU A 291 4.54 -15.11 -8.47
CA LEU A 291 4.90 -15.03 -9.90
C LEU A 291 3.97 -15.85 -10.81
N LEU A 292 3.51 -17.02 -10.36
CA LEU A 292 2.53 -17.82 -11.09
C LEU A 292 1.15 -17.16 -11.14
N SER A 293 0.77 -16.42 -10.09
CA SER A 293 -0.51 -15.69 -10.02
C SER A 293 -0.56 -14.50 -10.98
N LEU A 294 0.61 -13.94 -11.32
CA LEU A 294 0.76 -12.80 -12.22
C LEU A 294 0.81 -13.19 -13.71
N ARG A 295 0.80 -14.50 -14.03
CA ARG A 295 0.87 -14.97 -15.42
C ARG A 295 -0.43 -14.65 -16.16
N PRO A 296 -0.35 -14.22 -17.44
CA PRO A 296 -1.53 -14.00 -18.28
C PRO A 296 -2.46 -15.22 -18.29
N GLY A 297 -3.77 -15.00 -18.10
CA GLY A 297 -4.79 -16.06 -18.11
C GLY A 297 -5.09 -16.72 -16.75
N LYS A 298 -4.41 -16.34 -15.66
CA LYS A 298 -4.72 -16.81 -14.29
C LYS A 298 -5.20 -15.74 -13.32
N THR A 299 -5.14 -14.47 -13.69
CA THR A 299 -5.69 -13.37 -12.89
C THR A 299 -7.22 -13.47 -12.87
N ARG A 300 -7.77 -14.35 -12.03
CA ARG A 300 -9.20 -14.32 -11.68
C ARG A 300 -9.42 -13.10 -10.81
N CYS A 301 -10.03 -12.06 -11.37
CA CYS A 301 -10.76 -11.10 -10.57
C CYS A 301 -11.89 -11.86 -9.85
N VAL A 302 -11.93 -11.79 -8.52
CA VAL A 302 -12.98 -12.43 -7.70
C VAL A 302 -14.29 -11.62 -7.73
N CYS A 303 -14.52 -10.80 -8.75
CA CYS A 303 -15.72 -9.96 -8.88
C CYS A 303 -16.69 -10.38 -10.00
N GLU A 304 -16.74 -11.66 -10.38
CA GLU A 304 -17.76 -12.14 -11.34
C GLU A 304 -18.94 -12.92 -10.72
N ASP A 305 -18.97 -13.18 -9.41
CA ASP A 305 -20.15 -13.79 -8.77
C ASP A 305 -20.83 -12.83 -7.79
N GLY A 306 -21.71 -11.97 -8.33
CA GLY A 306 -23.02 -11.72 -7.73
C GLY A 306 -23.14 -11.04 -6.36
N ALA A 307 -22.12 -10.38 -5.81
CA ALA A 307 -22.26 -9.63 -4.55
C ALA A 307 -21.75 -8.18 -4.64
N SER A 308 -22.72 -7.25 -4.73
CA SER A 308 -22.59 -5.80 -4.62
C SER A 308 -21.80 -5.12 -5.74
N ARG A 309 -22.52 -4.66 -6.78
CA ARG A 309 -22.23 -3.37 -7.43
C ARG A 309 -22.23 -2.29 -6.34
N THR A 310 -21.15 -2.20 -5.57
CA THR A 310 -20.81 -0.99 -4.86
C THR A 310 -20.76 0.08 -5.94
N THR A 311 -21.61 1.09 -5.80
CA THR A 311 -21.58 2.31 -6.62
C THR A 311 -20.14 2.66 -6.91
N VAL A 312 -19.76 2.81 -8.18
CA VAL A 312 -18.41 3.23 -8.61
C VAL A 312 -18.10 4.51 -7.84
N ARG A 313 -17.39 4.37 -6.71
CA ARG A 313 -17.08 5.49 -5.84
C ARG A 313 -15.84 6.08 -6.46
N GLY A 314 -16.01 7.23 -7.11
CA GLY A 314 -14.90 7.97 -7.68
C GLY A 314 -13.83 8.26 -6.62
N ARG A 315 -12.65 8.64 -7.09
CA ARG A 315 -11.50 8.96 -6.25
C ARG A 315 -11.87 9.86 -5.06
N GLN A 316 -11.40 9.51 -3.87
CA GLN A 316 -11.72 10.21 -2.61
C GLN A 316 -10.60 11.12 -2.12
N SER A 317 -9.38 10.98 -2.66
CA SER A 317 -8.22 11.82 -2.34
C SER A 317 -7.78 12.72 -3.50
N GLY A 318 -7.19 13.88 -3.19
CA GLY A 318 -6.74 14.85 -4.20
C GLY A 318 -7.89 15.68 -4.81
N SER A 319 -7.64 16.96 -5.09
CA SER A 319 -8.57 17.77 -5.88
C SER A 319 -8.48 17.40 -7.37
N ALA A 320 -9.53 17.66 -8.16
CA ALA A 320 -9.51 17.41 -9.61
C ALA A 320 -8.33 18.08 -10.33
N SER A 321 -7.96 19.30 -9.92
CA SER A 321 -6.78 20.01 -10.43
C SER A 321 -5.48 19.29 -10.08
N TRP A 322 -5.37 18.80 -8.84
CA TRP A 322 -4.20 18.04 -8.38
C TRP A 322 -4.07 16.73 -9.16
N THR A 323 -5.17 15.97 -9.33
CA THR A 323 -5.15 14.68 -10.03
C THR A 323 -4.83 14.83 -11.51
N ALA A 324 -5.39 15.85 -12.17
CA ALA A 324 -5.14 16.14 -13.58
C ALA A 324 -3.67 16.51 -13.85
N THR A 325 -3.07 17.33 -12.99
CA THR A 325 -1.66 17.73 -13.16
C THR A 325 -0.67 16.56 -13.03
N ARG A 326 -1.07 15.48 -12.36
CA ARG A 326 -0.27 14.26 -12.17
C ARG A 326 -0.67 13.11 -13.11
N GLY A 327 -1.63 13.32 -14.03
CA GLY A 327 -2.07 12.30 -14.99
C GLY A 327 -2.86 11.16 -14.35
N GLU A 328 -3.45 11.39 -13.19
CA GLU A 328 -4.12 10.35 -12.41
C GLU A 328 -5.64 10.27 -12.63
N ASP A 329 -6.17 11.12 -13.51
CA ASP A 329 -7.59 11.18 -13.90
C ASP A 329 -7.88 10.51 -15.25
N GLY A 330 -6.88 9.86 -15.85
CA GLY A 330 -6.99 9.18 -17.15
C GLY A 330 -7.01 10.10 -18.37
N SER A 331 -6.82 11.42 -18.18
CA SER A 331 -6.84 12.40 -19.28
C SER A 331 -5.56 12.40 -20.14
N ARG A 332 -4.48 11.76 -19.68
CA ARG A 332 -3.18 11.71 -20.35
C ARG A 332 -2.76 10.27 -20.62
#